data_AF-A0A955W1S6-F1
#
_entry.id   AF-A0A955W1S6-F1
#
_cell.length_a   1.000
_cell.length_b   1.000
_cell.length_c   1.000
_cell.angle_alpha   90.00
_cell.angle_beta   90.00
_cell.angle_gamma   90.00
#
_symmetry.space_group_name_H-M   'P 1'
#
loop_
_entity.id
_entity.type
_entity.pdbx_description
1 polymer ?
#
loop_
_entity_poly.entity_id
_entity_poly.type
_entity_poly.pdbx_seq_one_letter_code
_entity_poly.pdbx_strand_id
1 'polypeptide(L)'
;MARITIIGPEGTQERELGEHNTLGRLPGNTHQVLDRIVSKEHCHIDRIEGRYVLKDLGSLNGTFVNGERVSEVVLEDGDELALGSTRVRFHDDRPREGGAFSTAAMVATRTTQPPRPKTPPPRGPQVTMTPGMVESHIRTKIAQRDKGFLPEQLVTDEAVLRSDYEKLRASYEVIRAIGVEMNVDGLLGKLLDTAFQLLPADRGVVLLYDDAGELVPRSVRTKRPQAEGEEVVLSTTIIDVVLRDKAAVLSHDASVDSRFQGAHSIIMQGIRSSMAVPLLHSDEVFGLMVLDSQIATNAFTEKDLELFQNIANQAAISIQNTLYARKLEEEAITRQRFQRLLSPAIAEQVLSGKVEIRKGGELREATVLFTDIRGFTAMSESIAAPEIVDMLNEYFERMVEIIFANEGTLDKFVGDEIMALFGAPVAHDDDPVRAVRTALQMKRDLRKLNVERAAQGQPSIEVGVGINTGEVVAGYLGSSKALEYTVIGDTVNTGARFCSVAKAGQILISETTYQRVRHVFRAEPLPPAHVKGKSLPLCIYSVLGPVEGGTADLASEGRTD
;
A
#
# COMPACT_ATOMS: atom_id res chain seq x y z
N MET A 1 -4.65 16.55 -50.97
CA MET A 1 -5.24 15.41 -50.24
C MET A 1 -4.61 15.41 -48.86
N ALA A 2 -5.32 15.03 -47.81
CA ALA A 2 -4.73 15.04 -46.47
C ALA A 2 -3.85 13.80 -46.26
N ARG A 3 -2.74 13.99 -45.57
CA ARG A 3 -1.73 12.95 -45.32
C ARG A 3 -1.21 13.07 -43.89
N ILE A 4 -0.75 11.96 -43.35
CA ILE A 4 -0.08 11.90 -42.07
C ILE A 4 1.35 11.41 -42.25
N THR A 5 2.27 12.05 -41.56
CA THR A 5 3.68 11.68 -41.52
C THR A 5 3.96 11.06 -40.16
N ILE A 6 4.09 9.73 -40.13
CA ILE A 6 4.37 8.96 -38.92
C ILE A 6 5.89 8.90 -38.74
N ILE A 7 6.36 9.43 -37.63
CA ILE A 7 7.76 9.45 -37.20
C ILE A 7 7.87 8.46 -36.03
N GLY A 8 8.29 7.24 -36.37
CA GLY A 8 8.47 6.14 -35.42
C GLY A 8 9.91 5.62 -35.40
N PRO A 9 10.19 4.61 -34.55
CA PRO A 9 11.54 4.05 -34.39
C PRO A 9 12.11 3.39 -35.65
N GLU A 10 11.27 3.00 -36.61
CA GLU A 10 11.69 2.42 -37.91
C GLU A 10 11.85 3.45 -39.04
N GLY A 11 11.72 4.75 -38.74
CA GLY A 11 11.87 5.86 -39.70
C GLY A 11 10.57 6.63 -39.96
N THR A 12 10.66 7.61 -40.86
CA THR A 12 9.55 8.48 -41.24
C THR A 12 8.77 7.87 -42.41
N GLN A 13 7.47 7.65 -42.23
CA GLN A 13 6.57 7.12 -43.26
C GLN A 13 5.41 8.09 -43.50
N GLU A 14 5.14 8.42 -44.75
CA GLU A 14 4.01 9.26 -45.13
C GLU A 14 2.86 8.38 -45.64
N ARG A 15 1.64 8.64 -45.16
CA ARG A 15 0.45 7.85 -45.50
C ARG A 15 -0.72 8.78 -45.79
N GLU A 16 -1.49 8.46 -46.83
CA GLU A 16 -2.68 9.24 -47.21
C GLU A 16 -3.87 8.91 -46.30
N LEU A 17 -4.69 9.91 -45.98
CA LEU A 17 -5.92 9.73 -45.21
C LEU A 17 -7.14 9.58 -46.14
N GLY A 18 -7.95 8.56 -45.87
CA GLY A 18 -9.27 8.34 -46.47
C GLY A 18 -10.42 8.91 -45.62
N GLU A 19 -11.66 8.47 -45.86
CA GLU A 19 -12.84 8.94 -45.11
C GLU A 19 -12.87 8.44 -43.65
N HIS A 20 -12.33 7.25 -43.39
CA HIS A 20 -12.19 6.67 -42.04
C HIS A 20 -10.81 6.02 -41.92
N ASN A 21 -10.05 6.39 -40.90
CA ASN A 21 -8.67 5.97 -40.75
C ASN A 21 -8.43 5.50 -39.32
N THR A 22 -8.11 4.23 -39.12
CA THR A 22 -7.74 3.71 -37.79
C THR A 22 -6.23 3.71 -37.61
N LEU A 23 -5.78 4.16 -36.44
CA LEU A 23 -4.37 4.19 -36.05
C LEU A 23 -4.20 3.31 -34.81
N GLY A 24 -3.27 2.36 -34.87
CA GLY A 24 -3.01 1.43 -33.77
C GLY A 24 -1.97 0.38 -34.13
N ARG A 25 -1.52 -0.41 -33.16
CA ARG A 25 -0.43 -1.39 -33.39
C ARG A 25 -0.86 -2.67 -34.10
N LEU A 26 -2.14 -3.00 -34.11
CA LEU A 26 -2.60 -4.20 -34.81
C LEU A 26 -2.45 -4.06 -36.33
N PRO A 27 -2.08 -5.15 -37.03
CA PRO A 27 -2.00 -5.16 -38.50
C PRO A 27 -3.31 -4.82 -39.22
N GLY A 28 -4.46 -4.90 -38.51
CA GLY A 28 -5.77 -4.59 -39.06
C GLY A 28 -6.13 -3.09 -39.09
N ASN A 29 -5.28 -2.20 -38.55
CA ASN A 29 -5.51 -0.76 -38.63
C ASN A 29 -5.15 -0.22 -40.01
N THR A 30 -5.91 0.77 -40.50
CA THR A 30 -5.63 1.47 -41.77
C THR A 30 -4.19 2.00 -41.79
N HIS A 31 -3.75 2.55 -40.66
CA HIS A 31 -2.38 3.01 -40.45
C HIS A 31 -1.79 2.29 -39.24
N GLN A 32 -1.17 1.14 -39.50
CA GLN A 32 -0.46 0.39 -38.47
C GLN A 32 0.73 1.19 -37.93
N VAL A 33 0.76 1.38 -36.61
CA VAL A 33 1.85 2.02 -35.87
C VAL A 33 2.64 0.96 -35.13
N LEU A 34 3.88 0.70 -35.56
CA LEU A 34 4.76 -0.33 -34.98
C LEU A 34 5.43 0.14 -33.69
N ASP A 35 4.62 0.55 -32.73
CA ASP A 35 5.04 1.01 -31.42
C ASP A 35 4.31 0.18 -30.35
N ARG A 36 5.09 -0.52 -29.50
CA ARG A 36 4.54 -1.44 -28.48
C ARG A 36 3.75 -0.69 -27.41
N ILE A 37 3.97 0.61 -27.24
CA ILE A 37 3.23 1.45 -26.29
C ILE A 37 1.98 2.11 -26.90
N VAL A 38 1.76 1.95 -28.20
CA VAL A 38 0.50 2.32 -28.86
C VAL A 38 -0.53 1.19 -28.65
N SER A 39 -1.76 1.54 -28.26
CA SER A 39 -2.86 0.58 -28.14
C SER A 39 -3.11 -0.21 -29.43
N LYS A 40 -3.73 -1.39 -29.28
CA LYS A 40 -4.12 -2.27 -30.40
C LYS A 40 -4.91 -1.51 -31.48
N GLU A 41 -5.90 -0.75 -31.03
CA GLU A 41 -6.62 0.30 -31.75
C GLU A 41 -6.51 1.53 -30.84
N HIS A 42 -5.89 2.62 -31.30
CA HIS A 42 -5.49 3.74 -30.45
C HIS A 42 -6.41 4.94 -30.63
N CYS A 43 -6.57 5.37 -31.87
CA CYS A 43 -7.45 6.46 -32.25
C CYS A 43 -7.92 6.24 -33.68
N HIS A 44 -8.94 6.98 -34.08
CA HIS A 44 -9.36 7.09 -35.47
C HIS A 44 -9.41 8.54 -35.91
N ILE A 45 -9.18 8.76 -37.21
CA ILE A 45 -9.25 10.05 -37.87
C ILE A 45 -10.31 9.94 -38.96
N ASP A 46 -11.43 10.60 -38.74
CA ASP A 46 -12.60 10.54 -39.62
C ASP A 46 -12.79 11.87 -40.34
N ARG A 47 -13.23 11.79 -41.59
CA ARG A 47 -13.60 12.99 -42.33
C ARG A 47 -15.07 13.30 -42.09
N ILE A 48 -15.35 14.42 -41.44
CA ILE A 48 -16.70 14.91 -41.13
C ILE A 48 -16.84 16.32 -41.69
N GLU A 49 -17.83 16.53 -42.56
CA GLU A 49 -18.13 17.84 -43.19
C GLU A 49 -16.90 18.51 -43.84
N GLY A 50 -16.02 17.70 -44.44
CA GLY A 50 -14.84 18.18 -45.16
C GLY A 50 -13.59 18.39 -44.28
N ARG A 51 -13.70 18.30 -42.95
CA ARG A 51 -12.60 18.39 -41.98
C ARG A 51 -12.24 17.02 -41.40
N TYR A 52 -11.04 16.87 -40.88
CA TYR A 52 -10.58 15.64 -40.23
C TYR A 52 -10.71 15.78 -38.71
N VAL A 53 -11.44 14.86 -38.09
CA VAL A 53 -11.65 14.80 -36.65
C VAL A 53 -10.93 13.59 -36.10
N LEU A 54 -10.01 13.81 -35.19
CA LEU A 54 -9.36 12.76 -34.43
C LEU A 54 -10.17 12.42 -33.20
N LYS A 55 -10.31 11.13 -32.90
CA LYS A 55 -10.96 10.64 -31.70
C LYS A 55 -10.19 9.45 -31.09
N ASP A 56 -9.91 9.55 -29.80
CA ASP A 56 -9.22 8.53 -29.02
C ASP A 56 -10.20 7.42 -28.62
N LEU A 57 -9.80 6.15 -28.80
CA LEU A 57 -10.63 4.97 -28.52
C LEU A 57 -10.46 4.42 -27.09
N GLY A 58 -10.01 5.24 -26.14
CA GLY A 58 -9.70 4.83 -24.77
C GLY A 58 -8.30 4.26 -24.64
N SER A 59 -7.34 4.86 -25.35
CA SER A 59 -5.96 4.40 -25.39
C SER A 59 -5.29 4.44 -24.01
N LEU A 60 -4.44 3.43 -23.71
CA LEU A 60 -3.82 3.28 -22.40
C LEU A 60 -2.94 4.48 -22.03
N ASN A 61 -2.26 5.05 -23.02
CA ASN A 61 -1.34 6.18 -22.83
C ASN A 61 -1.97 7.53 -23.22
N GLY A 62 -3.14 7.53 -23.85
CA GLY A 62 -3.78 8.75 -24.36
C GLY A 62 -3.20 9.25 -25.68
N THR A 63 -4.05 9.90 -26.46
CA THR A 63 -3.67 10.68 -27.63
C THR A 63 -3.42 12.12 -27.23
N PHE A 64 -2.33 12.70 -27.72
CA PHE A 64 -2.01 14.11 -27.53
C PHE A 64 -1.94 14.82 -28.87
N VAL A 65 -2.41 16.06 -28.94
CA VAL A 65 -2.26 16.94 -30.11
C VAL A 65 -1.60 18.23 -29.64
N ASN A 66 -0.48 18.60 -30.24
CA ASN A 66 0.35 19.76 -29.86
C ASN A 66 0.73 19.80 -28.37
N GLY A 67 0.86 18.62 -27.74
CA GLY A 67 1.23 18.47 -26.33
C GLY A 67 0.04 18.43 -25.35
N GLU A 68 -1.19 18.65 -25.81
CA GLU A 68 -2.39 18.54 -24.98
C GLU A 68 -3.10 17.20 -25.19
N ARG A 69 -3.53 16.55 -24.10
CA ARG A 69 -4.26 15.27 -24.17
C ARG A 69 -5.68 15.52 -24.67
N VAL A 70 -6.10 14.83 -25.72
CA VAL A 70 -7.41 15.01 -26.35
C VAL A 70 -8.20 13.71 -26.36
N SER A 71 -9.51 13.80 -26.19
CA SER A 71 -10.45 12.69 -26.45
C SER A 71 -11.05 12.79 -27.85
N GLU A 72 -11.31 14.01 -28.32
CA GLU A 72 -11.84 14.30 -29.66
C GLU A 72 -11.43 15.72 -30.05
N VAL A 73 -10.89 15.92 -31.25
CA VAL A 73 -10.41 17.23 -31.73
C VAL A 73 -10.44 17.31 -33.26
N VAL A 74 -10.74 18.49 -33.80
CA VAL A 74 -10.62 18.78 -35.24
C VAL A 74 -9.16 19.09 -35.54
N LEU A 75 -8.55 18.36 -36.48
CA LEU A 75 -7.15 18.54 -36.87
C LEU A 75 -6.99 19.72 -37.85
N GLU A 76 -5.97 20.54 -37.60
CA GLU A 76 -5.51 21.60 -38.50
C GLU A 76 -4.18 21.22 -39.17
N ASP A 77 -3.96 21.72 -40.39
CA ASP A 77 -2.69 21.51 -41.11
C ASP A 77 -1.49 21.92 -40.26
N GLY A 78 -0.53 21.01 -40.09
CA GLY A 78 0.67 21.18 -39.28
C GLY A 78 0.57 20.62 -37.86
N ASP A 79 -0.60 20.15 -37.43
CA ASP A 79 -0.78 19.57 -36.09
C ASP A 79 0.12 18.35 -35.84
N GLU A 80 0.71 18.30 -34.64
CA GLU A 80 1.54 17.18 -34.21
C GLU A 80 0.81 16.34 -33.17
N LEU A 81 0.49 15.11 -33.56
CA LEU A 81 -0.11 14.10 -32.72
C LEU A 81 1.00 13.28 -32.04
N ALA A 82 0.81 12.91 -30.77
CA ALA A 82 1.65 11.93 -30.10
C ALA A 82 0.82 10.74 -29.63
N LEU A 83 1.18 9.55 -30.12
CA LEU A 83 0.61 8.26 -29.76
C LEU A 83 1.71 7.46 -29.07
N GLY A 84 1.78 7.51 -27.74
CA GLY A 84 2.91 6.94 -27.01
C GLY A 84 4.23 7.66 -27.37
N SER A 85 5.21 6.92 -27.92
CA SER A 85 6.51 7.47 -28.37
C SER A 85 6.51 7.88 -29.85
N THR A 86 5.47 7.51 -30.59
CA THR A 86 5.34 7.85 -32.00
C THR A 86 4.78 9.25 -32.17
N ARG A 87 5.45 10.07 -32.97
CA ARG A 87 4.97 11.39 -33.39
C ARG A 87 4.33 11.26 -34.76
N VAL A 88 3.16 11.85 -34.96
CA VAL A 88 2.48 11.88 -36.26
C VAL A 88 2.18 13.33 -36.60
N ARG A 89 2.60 13.80 -37.76
CA ARG A 89 2.26 15.15 -38.23
C ARG A 89 1.16 15.09 -39.25
N PHE A 90 0.11 15.89 -39.07
CA PHE A 90 -1.00 15.98 -40.00
C PHE A 90 -0.74 17.09 -41.02
N HIS A 91 -1.03 16.80 -42.29
CA HIS A 91 -0.91 17.73 -43.40
C HIS A 91 -2.19 17.74 -44.24
N ASP A 92 -2.73 18.91 -44.54
CA ASP A 92 -3.90 19.08 -45.42
C ASP A 92 -3.68 20.19 -46.44
N ASP A 93 -3.25 19.80 -47.65
CA ASP A 93 -2.90 20.72 -48.74
C ASP A 93 -4.11 21.43 -49.42
N ARG A 94 -5.29 21.45 -48.78
CA ARG A 94 -6.51 22.05 -49.34
C ARG A 94 -6.65 23.54 -48.95
N PRO A 95 -7.00 24.43 -49.89
CA PRO A 95 -7.22 25.84 -49.57
C PRO A 95 -8.43 26.00 -48.64
N ARG A 96 -8.26 26.79 -47.57
CA ARG A 96 -9.29 27.07 -46.55
C ARG A 96 -10.53 27.70 -47.19
N GLU A 97 -11.63 26.96 -47.30
CA GLU A 97 -12.93 27.56 -47.62
C GLU A 97 -13.42 28.37 -46.41
N GLY A 98 -13.45 29.69 -46.59
CA GLY A 98 -13.94 30.63 -45.60
C GLY A 98 -15.44 30.50 -45.40
N GLY A 99 -15.83 30.05 -44.21
CA GLY A 99 -17.20 30.08 -43.73
C GLY A 99 -17.18 30.30 -42.22
N ALA A 100 -17.47 31.53 -41.79
CA ALA A 100 -17.78 31.83 -40.40
C ALA A 100 -19.07 31.10 -40.01
N PHE A 101 -19.13 30.43 -38.84
CA PHE A 101 -20.25 30.54 -37.89
C PHE A 101 -20.03 29.74 -36.60
N SER A 102 -20.38 30.41 -35.49
CA SER A 102 -20.92 29.96 -34.21
C SER A 102 -20.06 29.12 -33.24
N THR A 103 -19.43 29.85 -32.33
CA THR A 103 -19.13 29.45 -30.94
C THR A 103 -20.41 29.01 -30.20
N ALA A 104 -20.72 27.72 -30.21
CA ALA A 104 -21.57 27.10 -29.19
C ALA A 104 -21.43 25.57 -29.25
N ALA A 105 -21.09 24.98 -28.10
CA ALA A 105 -21.11 23.56 -27.81
C ALA A 105 -20.05 22.69 -28.53
N MET A 106 -18.88 22.56 -27.92
CA MET A 106 -18.45 21.26 -27.39
C MET A 106 -17.42 21.49 -26.29
N VAL A 107 -17.80 21.00 -25.12
CA VAL A 107 -17.20 21.30 -23.83
C VAL A 107 -15.84 20.64 -23.74
N ALA A 108 -14.79 21.46 -23.67
CA ALA A 108 -13.52 21.07 -23.07
C ALA A 108 -13.82 20.66 -21.63
N THR A 109 -14.01 19.37 -21.41
CA THR A 109 -14.27 18.85 -20.07
C THR A 109 -12.92 18.83 -19.36
N ARG A 110 -12.65 19.89 -18.60
CA ARG A 110 -11.55 19.94 -17.64
C ARG A 110 -11.80 18.87 -16.58
N THR A 111 -11.29 17.66 -16.80
CA THR A 111 -11.04 16.74 -15.70
C THR A 111 -9.89 17.29 -14.89
N THR A 112 -10.23 17.84 -13.73
CA THR A 112 -9.32 18.03 -12.62
C THR A 112 -8.59 16.72 -12.33
N GLN A 113 -7.27 16.80 -12.36
CA GLN A 113 -6.36 15.71 -12.00
C GLN A 113 -6.73 15.18 -10.61
N PRO A 114 -7.04 13.89 -10.43
CA PRO A 114 -6.76 13.24 -9.15
C PRO A 114 -5.24 13.31 -8.92
N PRO A 115 -4.77 13.33 -7.66
CA PRO A 115 -3.34 13.48 -7.38
C PRO A 115 -2.58 12.40 -8.14
N ARG A 116 -1.52 12.82 -8.86
CA ARG A 116 -0.64 11.97 -9.66
C ARG A 116 -0.58 10.55 -9.07
N PRO A 117 -0.90 9.47 -9.82
CA PRO A 117 -0.27 8.21 -9.47
C PRO A 117 1.23 8.53 -9.51
N LYS A 118 1.91 8.26 -8.39
CA LYS A 118 3.37 8.28 -8.36
C LYS A 118 3.81 7.64 -9.66
N THR A 119 4.63 8.33 -10.44
CA THR A 119 5.33 7.75 -11.59
C THR A 119 5.68 6.33 -11.19
N PRO A 120 5.27 5.26 -11.92
CA PRO A 120 5.84 3.96 -11.66
C PRO A 120 7.35 4.21 -11.64
N PRO A 121 8.09 3.67 -10.66
CA PRO A 121 9.54 3.76 -10.74
C PRO A 121 9.94 3.32 -12.15
N PRO A 122 10.96 3.95 -12.76
CA PRO A 122 11.40 3.58 -14.11
C PRO A 122 11.43 2.06 -14.15
N ARG A 123 10.66 1.46 -15.09
CA ARG A 123 10.61 -0.01 -15.18
C ARG A 123 12.06 -0.44 -15.29
N GLY A 124 12.48 -1.22 -14.30
CA GLY A 124 13.80 -1.80 -14.29
C GLY A 124 14.02 -2.55 -15.61
N PRO A 125 15.28 -2.78 -15.97
CA PRO A 125 15.66 -3.55 -17.16
C PRO A 125 14.74 -4.77 -17.36
N GLN A 126 14.15 -4.86 -18.55
CA GLN A 126 13.22 -5.94 -18.90
C GLN A 126 13.99 -7.27 -18.96
N VAL A 127 13.46 -8.28 -18.25
CA VAL A 127 13.98 -9.65 -18.26
C VAL A 127 12.95 -10.51 -18.97
N THR A 128 13.38 -11.23 -20.00
CA THR A 128 12.50 -12.13 -20.77
C THR A 128 12.91 -13.57 -20.50
N MET A 129 11.95 -14.35 -19.98
CA MET A 129 12.11 -15.78 -19.82
C MET A 129 11.66 -16.49 -21.10
N THR A 130 12.57 -17.19 -21.76
CA THR A 130 12.23 -17.94 -22.99
C THR A 130 12.20 -19.46 -22.72
N PRO A 131 11.21 -20.19 -23.28
CA PRO A 131 11.27 -21.65 -23.35
C PRO A 131 12.48 -22.05 -24.22
N GLY A 132 13.37 -22.90 -23.71
CA GLY A 132 14.55 -23.32 -24.45
C GLY A 132 14.19 -24.09 -25.73
N MET A 133 14.53 -23.55 -26.90
CA MET A 133 14.56 -24.31 -28.17
C MET A 133 15.88 -25.09 -28.36
N VAL A 134 16.80 -25.03 -27.40
CA VAL A 134 18.09 -25.73 -27.40
C VAL A 134 18.32 -26.32 -26.00
N GLU A 135 18.69 -27.61 -25.93
CA GLU A 135 19.00 -28.30 -24.67
C GLU A 135 20.22 -27.64 -23.98
N SER A 136 20.00 -27.00 -22.83
CA SER A 136 21.08 -26.53 -21.96
C SER A 136 21.75 -27.74 -21.30
N HIS A 137 23.05 -27.91 -21.56
CA HIS A 137 23.84 -28.99 -20.97
C HIS A 137 24.29 -28.63 -19.56
N ILE A 138 23.57 -29.14 -18.56
CA ILE A 138 23.90 -28.97 -17.14
C ILE A 138 25.06 -29.89 -16.79
N ARG A 139 26.20 -29.30 -16.41
CA ARG A 139 27.45 -30.05 -16.20
C ARG A 139 27.65 -30.47 -14.75
N THR A 140 27.39 -29.55 -13.83
CA THR A 140 27.63 -29.75 -12.40
C THR A 140 26.42 -29.28 -11.60
N LYS A 141 25.94 -30.17 -10.72
CA LYS A 141 24.97 -29.85 -9.67
C LYS A 141 25.69 -29.97 -8.34
N ILE A 142 25.79 -28.86 -7.61
CA ILE A 142 26.32 -28.88 -6.25
C ILE A 142 25.11 -28.86 -5.31
N ALA A 143 24.78 -30.04 -4.77
CA ALA A 143 23.87 -30.12 -3.63
C ALA A 143 24.53 -29.40 -2.43
N GLN A 144 23.75 -28.69 -1.61
CA GLN A 144 24.23 -28.18 -0.32
C GLN A 144 24.84 -29.34 0.48
N ARG A 145 26.16 -29.43 0.50
CA ARG A 145 26.90 -30.28 1.42
C ARG A 145 27.58 -29.32 2.39
N ASP A 146 27.07 -29.26 3.61
CA ASP A 146 27.74 -28.64 4.75
C ASP A 146 29.06 -29.39 5.01
N LYS A 147 30.11 -29.00 4.29
CA LYS A 147 31.48 -29.25 4.73
C LYS A 147 31.90 -27.99 5.49
N GLY A 148 31.67 -28.01 6.80
CA GLY A 148 32.19 -26.97 7.68
C GLY A 148 33.72 -26.89 7.63
N PHE A 149 34.28 -25.80 8.14
CA PHE A 149 35.73 -25.62 8.22
C PHE A 149 36.34 -26.66 9.17
N LEU A 150 37.46 -27.26 8.76
CA LEU A 150 38.23 -28.13 9.64
C LEU A 150 38.95 -27.29 10.70
N PRO A 151 39.07 -27.79 11.95
CA PRO A 151 39.95 -27.20 12.95
C PRO A 151 41.37 -27.00 12.42
N GLU A 152 42.02 -25.88 12.75
CA GLU A 152 43.35 -25.49 12.26
C GLU A 152 44.38 -26.62 12.39
N GLN A 153 44.37 -27.34 13.51
CA GLN A 153 45.28 -28.46 13.79
C GLN A 153 45.15 -29.65 12.81
N LEU A 154 44.02 -29.75 12.11
CA LEU A 154 43.74 -30.82 11.15
C LEU A 154 43.98 -30.37 9.69
N VAL A 155 44.31 -29.09 9.46
CA VAL A 155 44.63 -28.55 8.14
C VAL A 155 46.13 -28.71 7.91
N THR A 156 46.53 -29.84 7.32
CA THR A 156 47.94 -30.14 7.05
C THR A 156 48.43 -29.67 5.69
N ASP A 157 47.52 -29.30 4.79
CA ASP A 157 47.80 -28.88 3.41
C ASP A 157 47.63 -27.37 3.25
N GLU A 158 48.70 -26.67 2.87
CA GLU A 158 48.71 -25.23 2.64
C GLU A 158 47.72 -24.81 1.53
N ALA A 159 47.50 -25.66 0.52
CA ALA A 159 46.55 -25.37 -0.55
C ALA A 159 45.11 -25.37 -0.04
N VAL A 160 44.78 -26.27 0.90
CA VAL A 160 43.47 -26.31 1.58
C VAL A 160 43.31 -25.08 2.46
N LEU A 161 44.35 -24.72 3.24
CA LEU A 161 44.33 -23.53 4.10
C LEU A 161 44.09 -22.24 3.30
N ARG A 162 44.79 -22.08 2.17
CA ARG A 162 44.63 -20.91 1.29
C ARG A 162 43.23 -20.84 0.69
N SER A 163 42.66 -21.99 0.32
CA SER A 163 41.29 -22.08 -0.18
C SER A 163 40.25 -21.70 0.88
N ASP A 164 40.42 -22.18 2.11
CA ASP A 164 39.50 -21.88 3.21
C ASP A 164 39.59 -20.42 3.66
N TYR A 165 40.79 -19.83 3.65
CA TYR A 165 40.98 -18.40 3.88
C TYR A 165 40.26 -17.56 2.83
N GLU A 166 40.37 -17.90 1.54
CA GLU A 166 39.63 -17.18 0.48
C GLU A 166 38.12 -17.29 0.66
N LYS A 167 37.60 -18.47 1.08
CA LYS A 167 36.18 -18.66 1.42
C LYS A 167 35.75 -17.76 2.58
N LEU A 168 36.56 -17.66 3.63
CA LEU A 168 36.31 -16.80 4.78
C LEU A 168 36.39 -15.30 4.43
N ARG A 169 37.44 -14.89 3.71
CA ARG A 169 37.63 -13.50 3.26
C ARG A 169 36.46 -13.05 2.39
N ALA A 170 36.05 -13.87 1.44
CA ALA A 170 34.91 -13.56 0.57
C ALA A 170 33.60 -13.48 1.36
N SER A 171 33.37 -14.42 2.29
CA SER A 171 32.20 -14.38 3.18
C SER A 171 32.18 -13.11 4.05
N TYR A 172 33.34 -12.69 4.56
CA TYR A 172 33.47 -11.45 5.33
C TYR A 172 33.15 -10.20 4.50
N GLU A 173 33.65 -10.10 3.26
CA GLU A 173 33.33 -8.96 2.38
C GLU A 173 31.83 -8.89 2.06
N VAL A 174 31.19 -10.03 1.88
CA VAL A 174 29.74 -10.13 1.67
C VAL A 174 28.97 -9.65 2.91
N ILE A 175 29.32 -10.14 4.10
CA ILE A 175 28.69 -9.72 5.37
C ILE A 175 28.86 -8.21 5.58
N ARG A 176 30.06 -7.67 5.31
CA ARG A 176 30.35 -6.23 5.44
C ARG A 176 29.57 -5.38 4.44
N ALA A 177 29.43 -5.84 3.19
CA ALA A 177 28.67 -5.13 2.17
C ALA A 177 27.16 -5.13 2.44
N ILE A 178 26.65 -6.21 3.04
CA ILE A 178 25.22 -6.40 3.34
C ILE A 178 24.78 -5.68 4.61
N GLY A 179 25.60 -5.70 5.68
CA GLY A 179 25.18 -5.38 7.06
C GLY A 179 24.70 -3.95 7.36
N VAL A 180 24.57 -3.08 6.36
CA VAL A 180 24.15 -1.68 6.51
C VAL A 180 22.83 -1.36 5.79
N GLU A 181 22.33 -2.26 4.95
CA GLU A 181 21.16 -1.97 4.11
C GLU A 181 19.86 -2.54 4.67
N MET A 182 18.94 -1.66 5.07
CA MET A 182 17.61 -2.02 5.59
C MET A 182 16.55 -2.13 4.48
N ASN A 183 16.90 -1.79 3.24
CA ASN A 183 16.02 -1.89 2.09
C ASN A 183 16.36 -3.12 1.25
N VAL A 184 15.39 -4.03 1.06
CA VAL A 184 15.52 -5.23 0.22
C VAL A 184 16.05 -4.88 -1.18
N ASP A 185 15.50 -3.87 -1.86
CA ASP A 185 15.93 -3.53 -3.22
C ASP A 185 17.37 -3.00 -3.25
N GLY A 186 17.75 -2.19 -2.26
CA GLY A 186 19.12 -1.71 -2.08
C GLY A 186 20.10 -2.85 -1.78
N LEU A 187 19.66 -3.81 -0.96
CA LEU A 187 20.43 -4.98 -0.57
C LEU A 187 20.71 -5.86 -1.80
N LEU A 188 19.69 -6.14 -2.62
CA LEU A 188 19.82 -6.90 -3.85
C LEU A 188 20.78 -6.24 -4.86
N GLY A 189 20.74 -4.91 -4.96
CA GLY A 189 21.69 -4.14 -5.77
C GLY A 189 23.14 -4.34 -5.29
N LYS A 190 23.40 -4.13 -3.99
CA LYS A 190 24.72 -4.32 -3.38
C LYS A 190 25.24 -5.76 -3.54
N LEU A 191 24.37 -6.75 -3.40
CA LEU A 191 24.70 -8.16 -3.59
C LEU A 191 25.19 -8.45 -5.01
N LEU A 192 24.49 -7.95 -6.03
CA LEU A 192 24.94 -8.09 -7.42
C LEU A 192 26.26 -7.35 -7.65
N ASP A 193 26.44 -6.16 -7.08
CA ASP A 193 27.69 -5.41 -7.20
C ASP A 193 28.88 -6.16 -6.59
N THR A 194 28.71 -6.75 -5.40
CA THR A 194 29.73 -7.60 -4.78
C THR A 194 30.00 -8.85 -5.63
N ALA A 195 28.96 -9.50 -6.16
CA ALA A 195 29.12 -10.65 -7.04
C ALA A 195 29.92 -10.29 -8.31
N PHE A 196 29.70 -9.12 -8.90
CA PHE A 196 30.41 -8.64 -10.09
C PHE A 196 31.87 -8.26 -9.83
N GLN A 197 32.20 -7.84 -8.61
CA GLN A 197 33.58 -7.56 -8.20
C GLN A 197 34.38 -8.85 -7.99
N LEU A 198 33.72 -9.91 -7.50
CA LEU A 198 34.37 -11.17 -7.16
C LEU A 198 34.37 -12.18 -8.32
N LEU A 199 33.40 -12.10 -9.24
CA LEU A 199 33.17 -13.07 -10.29
C LEU A 199 33.27 -12.44 -11.69
N PRO A 200 33.75 -13.17 -12.71
CA PRO A 200 33.90 -12.69 -14.07
C PRO A 200 32.56 -12.67 -14.84
N ALA A 201 31.48 -12.16 -14.24
CA ALA A 201 30.15 -12.08 -14.85
C ALA A 201 29.97 -10.82 -15.72
N ASP A 202 29.19 -10.92 -16.80
CA ASP A 202 28.81 -9.79 -17.66
C ASP A 202 27.41 -9.28 -17.33
N ARG A 203 26.48 -10.18 -16.98
CA ARG A 203 25.12 -9.84 -16.54
C ARG A 203 24.73 -10.65 -15.32
N GLY A 204 23.81 -10.09 -14.54
CA GLY A 204 23.29 -10.72 -13.34
C GLY A 204 21.88 -10.28 -13.04
N VAL A 205 21.07 -11.20 -12.55
CA VAL A 205 19.65 -10.99 -12.23
C VAL A 205 19.36 -11.64 -10.90
N VAL A 206 18.58 -10.95 -10.05
CA VAL A 206 17.93 -11.54 -8.89
C VAL A 206 16.43 -11.59 -9.13
N LEU A 207 15.87 -12.78 -8.99
CA LEU A 207 14.44 -13.05 -9.05
C LEU A 207 13.97 -13.37 -7.63
N LEU A 208 12.87 -12.76 -7.19
CA LEU A 208 12.19 -13.11 -5.93
C LEU A 208 10.73 -13.43 -6.23
N TYR A 209 10.12 -14.23 -5.36
CA TYR A 209 8.67 -14.39 -5.37
C TYR A 209 7.96 -13.09 -5.00
N ASP A 210 6.87 -12.78 -5.69
CA ASP A 210 5.91 -11.76 -5.28
C ASP A 210 4.79 -12.37 -4.40
N ASP A 211 3.85 -11.51 -3.97
CA ASP A 211 2.71 -11.93 -3.14
C ASP A 211 1.75 -12.90 -3.86
N ALA A 212 1.82 -12.99 -5.20
CA ALA A 212 1.06 -13.94 -6.01
C ALA A 212 1.78 -15.29 -6.19
N GLY A 213 3.02 -15.41 -5.69
CA GLY A 213 3.85 -16.59 -5.87
C GLY A 213 4.51 -16.67 -7.25
N GLU A 214 4.57 -15.56 -8.00
CA GLU A 214 5.27 -15.48 -9.27
C GLU A 214 6.71 -14.98 -9.08
N LEU A 215 7.65 -15.57 -9.81
CA LEU A 215 9.04 -15.11 -9.81
C LEU A 215 9.19 -13.86 -10.67
N VAL A 216 9.51 -12.75 -10.01
CA VAL A 216 9.67 -11.45 -10.66
C VAL A 216 11.11 -10.94 -10.52
N PRO A 217 11.66 -10.31 -11.57
CA PRO A 217 12.99 -9.71 -11.50
C PRO A 217 12.95 -8.50 -10.56
N ARG A 218 13.78 -8.53 -9.51
CA ARG A 218 13.86 -7.45 -8.52
C ARG A 218 15.12 -6.60 -8.65
N SER A 219 16.21 -7.19 -9.13
CA SER A 219 17.46 -6.48 -9.38
C SER A 219 18.17 -7.07 -10.59
N VAL A 220 18.81 -6.20 -11.38
CA VAL A 220 19.54 -6.58 -12.58
C VAL A 220 20.79 -5.72 -12.67
N ARG A 221 21.90 -6.32 -13.09
CA ARG A 221 23.18 -5.65 -13.29
C ARG A 221 23.82 -6.12 -14.59
N THR A 222 24.43 -5.19 -15.32
CA THR A 222 25.21 -5.47 -16.54
C THR A 222 26.52 -4.70 -16.50
N LYS A 223 27.64 -5.29 -16.94
CA LYS A 223 28.95 -4.62 -17.00
C LYS A 223 29.02 -3.55 -18.07
N ARG A 224 28.26 -3.70 -19.17
CA ARG A 224 28.14 -2.71 -20.23
C ARG A 224 26.85 -1.90 -20.04
N PRO A 225 26.84 -0.59 -20.39
CA PRO A 225 25.62 0.18 -20.45
C PRO A 225 24.66 -0.52 -21.41
N GLN A 226 23.49 -0.87 -20.90
CA GLN A 226 22.43 -1.50 -21.66
C GLN A 226 21.96 -0.51 -22.73
N ALA A 227 21.90 -0.93 -24.00
CA ALA A 227 21.21 -0.12 -25.00
C ALA A 227 19.72 -0.02 -24.61
N GLU A 228 19.06 1.12 -24.89
CA GLU A 228 17.62 1.26 -24.61
C GLU A 228 16.84 0.11 -25.26
N GLY A 229 16.21 -0.75 -24.45
CA GLY A 229 15.40 -1.88 -24.90
C GLY A 229 16.11 -3.25 -24.99
N GLU A 230 17.37 -3.37 -24.59
CA GLU A 230 18.04 -4.68 -24.53
C GLU A 230 17.49 -5.51 -23.34
N GLU A 231 16.93 -6.69 -23.59
CA GLU A 231 16.37 -7.56 -22.54
C GLU A 231 17.38 -8.60 -22.05
N VAL A 232 17.45 -8.83 -20.74
CA VAL A 232 18.23 -9.98 -20.21
C VAL A 232 17.40 -11.24 -20.41
N VAL A 233 17.86 -12.12 -21.30
CA VAL A 233 17.20 -13.39 -21.58
C VAL A 233 17.67 -14.45 -20.59
N LEU A 234 16.75 -15.08 -19.87
CA LEU A 234 17.05 -16.16 -18.92
C LEU A 234 16.48 -17.50 -19.43
N SER A 235 17.25 -18.57 -19.24
CA SER A 235 16.80 -19.93 -19.54
C SER A 235 15.85 -20.43 -18.45
N THR A 236 14.60 -20.68 -18.84
CA THR A 236 13.58 -21.32 -17.99
C THR A 236 14.04 -22.69 -17.48
N THR A 237 14.76 -23.46 -18.29
CA THR A 237 15.30 -24.77 -17.90
C THR A 237 16.28 -24.68 -16.72
N ILE A 238 17.16 -23.67 -16.69
CA ILE A 238 18.11 -23.49 -15.58
C ILE A 238 17.35 -23.07 -14.31
N ILE A 239 16.39 -22.15 -14.45
CA ILE A 239 15.53 -21.69 -13.34
C ILE A 239 14.79 -22.87 -12.71
N ASP A 240 14.11 -23.68 -13.53
CA ASP A 240 13.31 -24.81 -13.07
C ASP A 240 14.16 -25.85 -12.32
N VAL A 241 15.37 -26.12 -12.80
CA VAL A 241 16.28 -27.07 -12.14
C VAL A 241 16.76 -26.52 -10.80
N VAL A 242 17.14 -25.25 -10.73
CA VAL A 242 17.59 -24.63 -9.46
C VAL A 242 16.48 -24.65 -8.41
N LEU A 243 15.24 -24.33 -8.81
CA LEU A 243 14.09 -24.30 -7.91
C LEU A 243 13.66 -25.69 -7.48
N ARG A 244 13.57 -26.64 -8.42
CA ARG A 244 13.14 -28.02 -8.17
C ARG A 244 14.15 -28.77 -7.30
N ASP A 245 15.43 -28.67 -7.64
CA ASP A 245 16.48 -29.45 -6.98
C ASP A 245 17.08 -28.68 -5.78
N LYS A 246 16.68 -27.42 -5.58
CA LYS A 246 17.23 -26.50 -4.55
C LYS A 246 18.77 -26.46 -4.56
N ALA A 247 19.36 -26.54 -5.74
CA ALA A 247 20.79 -26.74 -5.94
C ALA A 247 21.38 -25.70 -6.88
N ALA A 248 22.66 -25.39 -6.66
CA ALA A 248 23.43 -24.52 -7.55
C ALA A 248 23.73 -25.24 -8.88
N VAL A 249 23.56 -24.52 -9.98
CA VAL A 249 23.71 -25.03 -11.35
C VAL A 249 24.75 -24.22 -12.11
N LEU A 250 25.68 -24.92 -12.77
CA LEU A 250 26.62 -24.36 -13.74
C LEU A 250 26.34 -24.95 -15.13
N SER A 251 26.14 -24.06 -16.11
CA SER A 251 25.92 -24.40 -17.52
C SER A 251 26.99 -23.75 -18.41
N HIS A 252 27.48 -24.52 -19.38
CA HIS A 252 28.27 -24.04 -20.51
C HIS A 252 27.44 -24.19 -21.79
N ASP A 253 27.65 -23.32 -22.77
CA ASP A 253 26.86 -23.28 -24.01
C ASP A 253 26.87 -24.64 -24.77
N ALA A 254 25.71 -25.01 -25.31
CA ALA A 254 25.43 -26.30 -25.99
C ALA A 254 25.99 -26.38 -27.41
N SER A 255 26.90 -25.48 -27.79
CA SER A 255 27.41 -25.31 -29.15
C SER A 255 28.52 -26.31 -29.55
N VAL A 256 28.67 -27.41 -28.80
CA VAL A 256 29.70 -28.45 -29.06
C VAL A 256 29.06 -29.77 -29.53
N ASP A 257 28.33 -29.75 -30.64
CA ASP A 257 28.18 -30.95 -31.46
C ASP A 257 28.36 -30.59 -32.94
N SER A 258 29.40 -31.16 -33.54
CA SER A 258 29.84 -31.00 -34.93
C SER A 258 28.84 -31.49 -35.99
N ARG A 259 27.62 -31.87 -35.61
CA ARG A 259 26.57 -32.39 -36.51
C ARG A 259 25.58 -31.35 -37.05
N PHE A 260 25.72 -30.08 -36.67
CA PHE A 260 24.78 -29.02 -37.08
C PHE A 260 25.48 -27.89 -37.87
N GLN A 261 25.89 -28.19 -39.11
CA GLN A 261 26.39 -27.18 -40.07
C GLN A 261 25.29 -26.52 -40.93
N GLY A 262 24.01 -26.83 -40.69
CA GLY A 262 22.92 -26.48 -41.61
C GLY A 262 22.00 -25.31 -41.23
N ALA A 263 22.13 -24.71 -40.04
CA ALA A 263 21.18 -23.71 -39.57
C ALA A 263 21.85 -22.36 -39.30
N HIS A 264 22.08 -21.61 -40.37
CA HIS A 264 22.71 -20.28 -40.35
C HIS A 264 21.89 -19.16 -39.67
N SER A 265 20.82 -19.47 -38.95
CA SER A 265 19.98 -18.51 -38.21
C SER A 265 20.04 -18.70 -36.69
N ILE A 266 20.89 -19.62 -36.20
CA ILE A 266 20.94 -20.09 -34.80
C ILE A 266 22.30 -19.75 -34.17
N ILE A 267 22.66 -18.47 -34.18
CA ILE A 267 23.63 -17.93 -33.22
C ILE A 267 22.78 -17.44 -32.05
N MET A 268 22.48 -18.33 -31.10
CA MET A 268 21.66 -18.02 -29.93
C MET A 268 22.37 -16.96 -29.06
N GLN A 269 21.99 -15.71 -29.27
CA GLN A 269 21.92 -14.58 -28.31
C GLN A 269 22.81 -14.64 -27.06
N GLY A 270 24.13 -14.71 -27.27
CA GLY A 270 25.11 -14.08 -26.40
C GLY A 270 25.26 -14.62 -24.98
N ILE A 271 24.82 -15.83 -24.64
CA ILE A 271 25.16 -16.49 -23.35
C ILE A 271 26.12 -17.62 -23.63
N ARG A 272 27.37 -17.50 -23.18
CA ARG A 272 28.42 -18.52 -23.38
C ARG A 272 28.66 -19.39 -22.15
N SER A 273 28.30 -18.87 -20.97
CA SER A 273 28.39 -19.56 -19.67
C SER A 273 27.38 -18.92 -18.72
N SER A 274 26.73 -19.72 -17.87
CA SER A 274 25.80 -19.21 -16.84
C SER A 274 25.90 -20.01 -15.54
N MET A 275 25.76 -19.30 -14.41
CA MET A 275 25.59 -19.86 -13.08
C MET A 275 24.25 -19.40 -12.51
N ALA A 276 23.54 -20.31 -11.83
CA ALA A 276 22.34 -19.97 -11.11
C ALA A 276 22.34 -20.65 -9.74
N VAL A 277 21.95 -19.90 -8.71
CA VAL A 277 21.96 -20.33 -7.31
C VAL A 277 20.64 -19.95 -6.64
N PRO A 278 20.08 -20.81 -5.78
CA PRO A 278 18.88 -20.48 -5.04
C PRO A 278 19.20 -19.51 -3.90
N LEU A 279 18.26 -18.60 -3.62
CA LEU A 279 18.22 -17.86 -2.36
C LEU A 279 17.47 -18.72 -1.34
N LEU A 280 18.22 -19.60 -0.67
CA LEU A 280 17.68 -20.63 0.21
C LEU A 280 18.08 -20.37 1.67
N HIS A 281 17.11 -20.41 2.58
CA HIS A 281 17.37 -20.47 4.01
C HIS A 281 16.34 -21.37 4.70
N SER A 282 16.77 -22.22 5.63
CA SER A 282 15.89 -23.15 6.37
C SER A 282 14.92 -23.94 5.47
N ASP A 283 15.42 -24.49 4.36
CA ASP A 283 14.65 -25.19 3.31
C ASP A 283 13.64 -24.35 2.50
N GLU A 284 13.50 -23.06 2.77
CA GLU A 284 12.63 -22.14 2.03
C GLU A 284 13.40 -21.40 0.92
N VAL A 285 12.86 -21.44 -0.31
CA VAL A 285 13.44 -20.75 -1.48
C VAL A 285 12.72 -19.43 -1.67
N PHE A 286 13.40 -18.32 -1.38
CA PHE A 286 12.85 -16.97 -1.54
C PHE A 286 12.96 -16.45 -2.98
N GLY A 287 13.79 -17.11 -3.78
CA GLY A 287 14.08 -16.74 -5.15
C GLY A 287 15.37 -17.37 -5.64
N LEU A 288 15.98 -16.76 -6.66
CA LEU A 288 17.25 -17.22 -7.20
C LEU A 288 18.06 -16.07 -7.77
N MET A 289 19.37 -16.27 -7.83
CA MET A 289 20.30 -15.36 -8.49
C MET A 289 20.91 -16.05 -9.70
N VAL A 290 20.97 -15.33 -10.83
CA VAL A 290 21.63 -15.80 -12.06
C VAL A 290 22.75 -14.86 -12.41
N LEU A 291 23.89 -15.41 -12.83
CA LEU A 291 24.97 -14.71 -13.50
C LEU A 291 25.22 -15.35 -14.87
N ASP A 292 25.56 -14.54 -15.86
CA ASP A 292 26.00 -15.03 -17.16
C ASP A 292 27.22 -14.27 -17.70
N SER A 293 27.92 -14.89 -18.65
CA SER A 293 28.96 -14.26 -19.45
C SER A 293 28.63 -14.36 -20.93
N GLN A 294 28.86 -13.27 -21.65
CA GLN A 294 28.63 -13.15 -23.09
C GLN A 294 29.89 -13.40 -23.93
N ILE A 295 31.07 -13.27 -23.33
CA ILE A 295 32.35 -13.20 -24.06
C ILE A 295 33.11 -14.53 -24.00
N ALA A 296 33.18 -15.16 -22.84
CA ALA A 296 34.00 -16.36 -22.64
C ALA A 296 33.15 -17.63 -22.54
N THR A 297 33.49 -18.64 -23.34
CA THR A 297 33.08 -20.03 -23.05
C THR A 297 33.89 -20.51 -21.85
N ASN A 298 33.26 -21.25 -20.93
CA ASN A 298 33.86 -21.62 -19.64
C ASN A 298 34.31 -20.43 -18.78
N ALA A 299 33.58 -19.31 -18.80
CA ALA A 299 33.86 -18.14 -17.97
C ALA A 299 33.83 -18.46 -16.47
N PHE A 300 33.02 -19.45 -16.07
CA PHE A 300 32.83 -19.84 -14.69
C PHE A 300 33.32 -21.26 -14.42
N THR A 301 33.95 -21.43 -13.27
CA THR A 301 34.45 -22.69 -12.71
C THR A 301 33.55 -23.18 -11.56
N GLU A 302 33.77 -24.40 -11.10
CA GLU A 302 33.06 -24.92 -9.91
C GLU A 302 33.39 -24.11 -8.64
N LYS A 303 34.62 -23.57 -8.53
CA LYS A 303 35.00 -22.68 -7.43
C LYS A 303 34.23 -21.36 -7.45
N ASP A 304 33.94 -20.84 -8.64
CA ASP A 304 33.11 -19.65 -8.81
C ASP A 304 31.66 -19.92 -8.40
N LEU A 305 31.15 -21.13 -8.71
CA LEU A 305 29.82 -21.56 -8.28
C LEU A 305 29.73 -21.70 -6.75
N GLU A 306 30.74 -22.27 -6.09
CA GLU A 306 30.81 -22.34 -4.62
C GLU A 306 30.81 -20.94 -3.99
N LEU A 307 31.60 -20.02 -4.54
CA LEU A 307 31.65 -18.64 -4.06
C LEU A 307 30.29 -17.94 -4.26
N PHE A 308 29.68 -18.11 -5.43
CA PHE A 308 28.39 -17.52 -5.73
C PHE A 308 27.27 -18.06 -4.83
N GLN A 309 27.30 -19.37 -4.54
CA GLN A 309 26.37 -20.00 -3.60
C GLN A 309 26.52 -19.43 -2.19
N ASN A 310 27.75 -19.16 -1.73
CA ASN A 310 27.97 -18.53 -0.42
C ASN A 310 27.40 -17.11 -0.36
N ILE A 311 27.56 -16.33 -1.43
CA ILE A 311 26.95 -14.99 -1.54
C ILE A 311 25.42 -15.11 -1.45
N ALA A 312 24.83 -16.06 -2.17
CA ALA A 312 23.39 -16.29 -2.19
C ALA A 312 22.82 -16.77 -0.84
N ASN A 313 23.54 -17.64 -0.12
CA ASN A 313 23.12 -18.06 1.22
C ASN A 313 23.09 -16.88 2.21
N GLN A 314 24.10 -16.01 2.18
CA GLN A 314 24.14 -14.81 3.02
C GLN A 314 23.09 -13.78 2.63
N ALA A 315 22.84 -13.64 1.32
CA ALA A 315 21.75 -12.86 0.79
C ALA A 315 20.39 -13.34 1.30
N ALA A 316 20.14 -14.65 1.24
CA ALA A 316 18.88 -15.25 1.70
C ALA A 316 18.60 -14.94 3.18
N ILE A 317 19.60 -15.11 4.06
CA ILE A 317 19.49 -14.77 5.48
C ILE A 317 19.13 -13.29 5.67
N SER A 318 19.78 -12.41 4.92
CA SER A 318 19.63 -10.96 5.11
C SER A 318 18.31 -10.43 4.53
N ILE A 319 17.86 -10.98 3.40
CA ILE A 319 16.52 -10.74 2.85
C ILE A 319 15.47 -11.17 3.87
N GLN A 320 15.61 -12.37 4.42
CA GLN A 320 14.70 -12.89 5.44
C GLN A 320 14.66 -11.99 6.67
N ASN A 321 15.81 -11.62 7.24
CA ASN A 321 15.87 -10.73 8.40
C ASN A 321 15.19 -9.37 8.14
N THR A 322 15.38 -8.81 6.94
CA THR A 322 14.76 -7.55 6.54
C THR A 322 13.23 -7.68 6.42
N LEU A 323 12.74 -8.78 5.84
CA LEU A 323 11.31 -9.06 5.74
C LEU A 323 10.67 -9.28 7.12
N TYR A 324 11.33 -10.02 8.01
CA TYR A 324 10.88 -10.21 9.39
C TYR A 324 10.85 -8.91 10.18
N ALA A 325 11.90 -8.08 10.06
CA ALA A 325 11.95 -6.79 10.74
C ALA A 325 10.80 -5.87 10.29
N ARG A 326 10.51 -5.81 8.98
CA ARG A 326 9.36 -5.05 8.45
C ARG A 326 8.03 -5.54 9.00
N LYS A 327 7.82 -6.86 9.00
CA LYS A 327 6.57 -7.45 9.54
C LYS A 327 6.38 -7.09 11.02
N LEU A 328 7.45 -7.20 11.81
CA LEU A 328 7.41 -6.86 13.23
C LEU A 328 7.12 -5.36 13.46
N GLU A 329 7.69 -4.50 12.63
CA GLU A 329 7.41 -3.05 12.66
C GLU A 329 5.93 -2.75 12.33
N GLU A 330 5.38 -3.39 11.29
CA GLU A 330 3.96 -3.25 10.93
C GLU A 330 3.02 -3.71 12.04
N GLU A 331 3.32 -4.86 12.67
CA GLU A 331 2.57 -5.38 13.81
C GLU A 331 2.66 -4.43 15.02
N ALA A 332 3.85 -3.90 15.33
CA ALA A 332 4.05 -2.96 16.42
C ALA A 332 3.28 -1.65 16.22
N ILE A 333 3.32 -1.07 15.00
CA ILE A 333 2.56 0.13 14.65
C ILE A 333 1.05 -0.12 14.79
N THR A 334 0.58 -1.27 14.31
CA THR A 334 -0.83 -1.66 14.38
C THR A 334 -1.28 -1.80 15.83
N ARG A 335 -0.49 -2.50 16.67
CA ARG A 335 -0.75 -2.65 18.10
C ARG A 335 -0.80 -1.30 18.83
N GLN A 336 0.16 -0.41 18.55
CA GLN A 336 0.19 0.92 19.17
C GLN A 336 -1.05 1.75 18.81
N ARG A 337 -1.54 1.67 17.56
CA ARG A 337 -2.76 2.38 17.14
C ARG A 337 -3.98 1.88 17.91
N PHE A 338 -4.13 0.57 18.05
CA PHE A 338 -5.27 -0.01 18.75
C PHE A 338 -5.26 0.25 20.25
N GLN A 339 -4.10 0.17 20.90
CA GLN A 339 -3.98 0.43 22.35
C GLN A 339 -4.33 1.88 22.74
N ARG A 340 -4.28 2.84 21.81
CA ARG A 340 -4.65 4.24 22.07
C ARG A 340 -6.16 4.49 22.04
N LEU A 341 -6.92 3.64 21.35
CA LEU A 341 -8.33 3.87 21.05
C LEU A 341 -9.24 2.82 21.69
N LEU A 342 -8.71 1.62 21.95
CA LEU A 342 -9.47 0.48 22.46
C LEU A 342 -9.07 0.19 23.90
N SER A 343 -10.05 -0.28 24.69
CA SER A 343 -9.75 -0.89 25.97
C SER A 343 -8.80 -2.09 25.79
N PRO A 344 -7.98 -2.46 26.79
CA PRO A 344 -7.03 -3.56 26.68
C PRO A 344 -7.66 -4.88 26.20
N ALA A 345 -8.86 -5.20 26.71
CA ALA A 345 -9.60 -6.41 26.34
C ALA A 345 -10.04 -6.39 24.86
N ILE A 346 -10.51 -5.24 24.37
CA ILE A 346 -10.95 -5.10 22.97
C ILE A 346 -9.75 -5.08 22.03
N ALA A 347 -8.65 -4.42 22.41
CA ALA A 347 -7.41 -4.42 21.63
C ALA A 347 -6.86 -5.84 21.41
N GLU A 348 -6.89 -6.68 22.44
CA GLU A 348 -6.45 -8.08 22.34
C GLU A 348 -7.34 -8.90 21.40
N GLN A 349 -8.66 -8.70 21.43
CA GLN A 349 -9.58 -9.39 20.52
C GLN A 349 -9.36 -9.01 19.05
N VAL A 350 -9.04 -7.74 18.78
CA VAL A 350 -8.73 -7.27 17.43
C VAL A 350 -7.36 -7.80 16.97
N LEU A 351 -6.34 -7.74 17.83
CA LEU A 351 -4.98 -8.20 17.50
C LEU A 351 -4.85 -9.72 17.36
N SER A 352 -5.68 -10.49 18.08
CA SER A 352 -5.72 -11.96 17.97
C SER A 352 -6.48 -12.44 16.72
N GLY A 353 -7.04 -11.54 15.92
CA GLY A 353 -7.82 -11.87 14.72
C GLY A 353 -9.20 -12.45 15.01
N LYS A 354 -9.66 -12.45 16.28
CA LYS A 354 -11.05 -12.84 16.62
C LYS A 354 -12.07 -11.87 16.04
N VAL A 355 -11.66 -10.62 15.82
CA VAL A 355 -12.49 -9.55 15.25
C VAL A 355 -11.80 -9.00 14.01
N GLU A 356 -12.36 -9.30 12.84
CA GLU A 356 -11.91 -8.70 11.58
C GLU A 356 -12.53 -7.31 11.40
N ILE A 357 -11.69 -6.28 11.30
CA ILE A 357 -12.13 -4.94 10.93
C ILE A 357 -11.92 -4.75 9.43
N ARG A 358 -13.00 -4.82 8.65
CA ARG A 358 -12.94 -4.71 7.19
C ARG A 358 -12.91 -3.25 6.71
N LYS A 359 -12.22 -3.02 5.60
CA LYS A 359 -12.36 -1.77 4.82
C LYS A 359 -13.72 -1.80 4.13
N GLY A 360 -14.54 -0.77 4.33
CA GLY A 360 -15.87 -0.65 3.68
C GLY A 360 -17.04 -0.39 4.62
N GLY A 361 -16.83 -0.48 5.94
CA GLY A 361 -17.89 -0.27 6.92
C GLY A 361 -18.84 -1.47 7.01
N GLU A 362 -19.27 -1.79 8.22
CA GLU A 362 -20.26 -2.81 8.52
C GLU A 362 -21.44 -2.15 9.23
N LEU A 363 -22.67 -2.48 8.80
CA LEU A 363 -23.87 -2.10 9.55
C LEU A 363 -23.91 -2.86 10.86
N ARG A 364 -24.00 -2.12 11.95
CA ARG A 364 -24.04 -2.69 13.29
C ARG A 364 -24.82 -1.79 14.22
N GLU A 365 -25.44 -2.38 15.23
CA GLU A 365 -25.97 -1.61 16.33
C GLU A 365 -24.85 -1.18 17.29
N ALA A 366 -24.85 0.10 17.66
CA ALA A 366 -23.93 0.63 18.66
C ALA A 366 -24.62 1.68 19.53
N THR A 367 -24.10 1.86 20.74
CA THR A 367 -24.41 3.00 21.60
C THR A 367 -23.28 4.00 21.50
N VAL A 368 -23.61 5.22 21.10
CA VAL A 368 -22.69 6.36 21.06
C VAL A 368 -22.87 7.22 22.30
N LEU A 369 -21.77 7.64 22.90
CA LEU A 369 -21.72 8.57 24.02
C LEU A 369 -20.88 9.78 23.62
N PHE A 370 -21.44 10.96 23.85
CA PHE A 370 -20.80 12.25 23.63
C PHE A 370 -20.74 13.02 24.94
N THR A 371 -19.60 13.64 25.24
CA THR A 371 -19.46 14.57 26.38
C THR A 371 -18.81 15.86 25.89
N ASP A 372 -19.32 17.02 26.31
CA ASP A 372 -18.81 18.34 25.92
C ASP A 372 -18.79 19.28 27.15
N ILE A 373 -17.71 20.05 27.31
CA ILE A 373 -17.47 20.95 28.43
C ILE A 373 -18.31 22.23 28.26
N ARG A 374 -19.21 22.46 29.22
CA ARG A 374 -20.08 23.63 29.21
C ARG A 374 -19.28 24.90 29.45
N GLY A 375 -19.46 25.87 28.54
CA GLY A 375 -18.79 27.17 28.61
C GLY A 375 -17.33 27.13 28.15
N PHE A 376 -16.86 26.04 27.55
CA PHE A 376 -15.46 25.88 27.14
C PHE A 376 -14.97 27.01 26.24
N THR A 377 -15.75 27.42 25.23
CA THR A 377 -15.35 28.51 24.32
C THR A 377 -15.01 29.78 25.08
N ALA A 378 -15.87 30.21 26.01
CA ALA A 378 -15.63 31.40 26.83
C ALA A 378 -14.44 31.23 27.79
N MET A 379 -14.24 30.02 28.33
CA MET A 379 -13.07 29.71 29.15
C MET A 379 -11.77 29.78 28.33
N SER A 380 -11.76 29.26 27.10
CA SER A 380 -10.58 29.23 26.23
C SER A 380 -10.13 30.63 25.78
N GLU A 381 -11.02 31.62 25.79
CA GLU A 381 -10.71 33.02 25.48
C GLU A 381 -10.09 33.77 26.66
N SER A 382 -10.29 33.29 27.89
CA SER A 382 -9.90 33.98 29.13
C SER A 382 -8.71 33.36 29.86
N ILE A 383 -8.40 32.08 29.58
CA ILE A 383 -7.31 31.32 30.20
C ILE A 383 -6.13 31.22 29.22
N ALA A 384 -4.90 31.20 29.74
CA ALA A 384 -3.71 31.04 28.91
C ALA A 384 -3.70 29.66 28.20
N ALA A 385 -3.26 29.63 26.93
CA ALA A 385 -3.31 28.40 26.12
C ALA A 385 -2.62 27.17 26.77
N PRO A 386 -1.45 27.27 27.43
CA PRO A 386 -0.84 26.13 28.12
C PRO A 386 -1.73 25.58 29.25
N GLU A 387 -2.35 26.46 30.03
CA GLU A 387 -3.23 26.07 31.15
C GLU A 387 -4.52 25.40 30.66
N ILE A 388 -5.06 25.82 29.51
CA ILE A 388 -6.18 25.12 28.85
C ILE A 388 -5.78 23.72 28.41
N VAL A 389 -4.59 23.56 27.82
CA VAL A 389 -4.10 22.25 27.37
C VAL A 389 -3.89 21.32 28.56
N ASP A 390 -3.30 21.80 29.65
CA ASP A 390 -3.11 21.02 30.89
C ASP A 390 -4.45 20.60 31.49
N MET A 391 -5.43 21.52 31.55
CA MET A 391 -6.80 21.22 31.98
C MET A 391 -7.46 20.15 31.11
N LEU A 392 -7.34 20.25 29.79
CA LEU A 392 -7.92 19.29 28.86
C LEU A 392 -7.27 17.91 29.01
N ASN A 393 -5.95 17.85 29.13
CA ASN A 393 -5.24 16.59 29.32
C ASN A 393 -5.65 15.90 30.63
N GLU A 394 -5.75 16.65 31.74
CA GLU A 394 -6.21 16.13 33.03
C GLU A 394 -7.66 15.61 32.95
N TYR A 395 -8.54 16.37 32.28
CA TYR A 395 -9.92 15.96 32.04
C TYR A 395 -9.99 14.69 31.18
N PHE A 396 -9.30 14.67 30.04
CA PHE A 396 -9.32 13.53 29.11
C PHE A 396 -8.77 12.26 29.74
N GLU A 397 -7.68 12.34 30.50
CA GLU A 397 -7.08 11.18 31.18
C GLU A 397 -8.13 10.46 32.04
N ARG A 398 -8.81 11.20 32.92
CA ARG A 398 -9.84 10.66 33.82
C ARG A 398 -11.05 10.12 33.06
N MET A 399 -11.52 10.84 32.03
CA MET A 399 -12.69 10.40 31.27
C MET A 399 -12.40 9.14 30.45
N VAL A 400 -11.22 9.05 29.83
CA VAL A 400 -10.81 7.89 29.02
C VAL A 400 -10.60 6.66 29.88
N GLU A 401 -10.02 6.79 31.08
CA GLU A 401 -9.89 5.68 32.02
C GLU A 401 -11.27 5.07 32.36
N ILE A 402 -12.28 5.91 32.59
CA ILE A 402 -13.66 5.46 32.86
C ILE A 402 -14.28 4.78 31.63
N ILE A 403 -14.05 5.31 30.41
CA ILE A 403 -14.51 4.68 29.17
C ILE A 403 -13.93 3.26 29.07
N PHE A 404 -12.61 3.12 29.23
CA PHE A 404 -11.94 1.82 29.11
C PHE A 404 -12.32 0.85 30.22
N ALA A 405 -12.54 1.32 31.45
CA ALA A 405 -13.00 0.51 32.57
C ALA A 405 -14.39 -0.11 32.34
N ASN A 406 -15.22 0.50 31.48
CA ASN A 406 -16.51 -0.03 31.06
C ASN A 406 -16.46 -0.69 29.67
N GLU A 407 -15.25 -1.01 29.19
CA GLU A 407 -14.99 -1.58 27.87
C GLU A 407 -15.57 -0.76 26.71
N GLY A 408 -15.68 0.56 26.90
CA GLY A 408 -15.93 1.48 25.82
C GLY A 408 -14.71 1.64 24.91
N THR A 409 -14.97 2.03 23.67
CA THR A 409 -13.95 2.40 22.68
C THR A 409 -13.93 3.90 22.52
N LEU A 410 -12.76 4.53 22.67
CA LEU A 410 -12.56 5.93 22.35
C LEU A 410 -12.50 6.08 20.83
N ASP A 411 -13.43 6.85 20.26
CA ASP A 411 -13.45 7.11 18.82
C ASP A 411 -12.50 8.27 18.49
N LYS A 412 -12.78 9.45 19.04
CA LYS A 412 -11.95 10.65 18.88
C LYS A 412 -12.29 11.74 19.89
N PHE A 413 -11.39 12.72 19.96
CA PHE A 413 -11.64 14.03 20.56
C PHE A 413 -12.02 15.04 19.48
N VAL A 414 -13.00 15.90 19.75
CA VAL A 414 -13.40 17.01 18.87
C VAL A 414 -13.37 18.30 19.68
N GLY A 415 -12.20 18.94 19.76
CA GLY A 415 -12.00 20.07 20.67
C GLY A 415 -12.01 19.59 22.12
N ASP A 416 -12.97 20.05 22.91
CA ASP A 416 -13.27 19.61 24.27
C ASP A 416 -14.29 18.45 24.34
N GLU A 417 -14.86 18.07 23.19
CA GLU A 417 -15.82 16.98 23.09
C GLU A 417 -15.12 15.60 23.05
N ILE A 418 -15.65 14.62 23.78
CA ILE A 418 -15.25 13.21 23.73
C ILE A 418 -16.35 12.42 23.04
N MET A 419 -15.98 11.61 22.06
CA MET A 419 -16.85 10.61 21.44
C MET A 419 -16.38 9.20 21.80
N ALA A 420 -17.28 8.42 22.41
CA ALA A 420 -17.04 7.04 22.80
C ALA A 420 -18.12 6.09 22.27
N LEU A 421 -17.74 4.84 22.05
CA LEU A 421 -18.54 3.79 21.43
C LEU A 421 -18.66 2.57 22.33
N PHE A 422 -19.86 2.01 22.38
CA PHE A 422 -20.16 0.70 22.96
C PHE A 422 -20.88 -0.10 21.88
N GLY A 423 -20.43 -1.31 21.56
CA GLY A 423 -20.94 -2.07 20.41
C GLY A 423 -19.99 -2.16 19.21
N ALA A 424 -18.96 -1.32 19.19
CA ALA A 424 -17.99 -1.23 18.10
C ALA A 424 -16.58 -1.00 18.67
N PRO A 425 -15.55 -1.80 18.28
CA PRO A 425 -15.59 -2.92 17.34
C PRO A 425 -16.12 -4.24 17.90
N VAL A 426 -16.42 -4.32 19.20
CA VAL A 426 -16.96 -5.53 19.85
C VAL A 426 -18.31 -5.24 20.47
N ALA A 427 -19.31 -6.08 20.19
CA ALA A 427 -20.67 -5.92 20.67
C ALA A 427 -20.98 -6.77 21.91
N HIS A 428 -21.77 -6.19 22.81
CA HIS A 428 -22.24 -6.82 24.04
C HIS A 428 -23.72 -6.47 24.25
N ASP A 429 -24.49 -7.40 24.82
CA ASP A 429 -25.93 -7.19 25.00
C ASP A 429 -26.24 -6.00 25.93
N ASP A 430 -25.32 -5.66 26.85
CA ASP A 430 -25.46 -4.59 27.82
C ASP A 430 -24.77 -3.28 27.41
N ASP A 431 -24.37 -3.11 26.15
CA ASP A 431 -23.73 -1.88 25.62
C ASP A 431 -24.44 -0.57 26.05
N PRO A 432 -25.78 -0.44 25.95
CA PRO A 432 -26.47 0.76 26.40
C PRO A 432 -26.37 0.99 27.91
N VAL A 433 -26.34 -0.09 28.70
CA VAL A 433 -26.20 -0.03 30.16
C VAL A 433 -24.81 0.45 30.53
N ARG A 434 -23.77 -0.08 29.86
CA ARG A 434 -22.37 0.34 30.06
C ARG A 434 -22.15 1.80 29.69
N ALA A 435 -22.74 2.28 28.59
CA ALA A 435 -22.68 3.69 28.21
C ALA A 435 -23.30 4.61 29.29
N VAL A 436 -24.49 4.30 29.78
CA VAL A 436 -25.15 5.11 30.84
C VAL A 436 -24.40 5.03 32.16
N ARG A 437 -23.85 3.85 32.51
CA ARG A 437 -22.98 3.68 33.69
C ARG A 437 -21.73 4.54 33.58
N THR A 438 -21.08 4.54 32.43
CA THR A 438 -19.91 5.37 32.11
C THR A 438 -20.22 6.84 32.34
N ALA A 439 -21.33 7.36 31.79
CA ALA A 439 -21.73 8.75 31.97
C ALA A 439 -21.98 9.14 33.44
N LEU A 440 -22.60 8.24 34.23
CA LEU A 440 -22.81 8.46 35.66
C LEU A 440 -21.49 8.45 36.45
N GLN A 441 -20.55 7.59 36.08
CA GLN A 441 -19.21 7.53 36.67
C GLN A 441 -18.39 8.78 36.32
N MET A 442 -18.38 9.20 35.06
CA MET A 442 -17.76 10.45 34.60
C MET A 442 -18.27 11.64 35.42
N LYS A 443 -19.59 11.77 35.60
CA LYS A 443 -20.19 12.82 36.42
C LYS A 443 -19.73 12.78 37.89
N ARG A 444 -19.50 11.60 38.46
CA ARG A 444 -19.01 11.46 39.83
C ARG A 444 -17.52 11.79 39.94
N ASP A 445 -16.71 11.32 39.01
CA ASP A 445 -15.28 11.60 39.01
C ASP A 445 -15.00 13.08 38.75
N LEU A 446 -15.76 13.71 37.85
CA LEU A 446 -15.67 15.15 37.59
C LEU A 446 -15.99 15.99 38.84
N ARG A 447 -16.88 15.51 39.73
CA ARG A 447 -17.12 16.16 41.03
C ARG A 447 -15.89 16.08 41.93
N LYS A 448 -15.18 14.95 41.95
CA LYS A 448 -13.92 14.79 42.71
C LYS A 448 -12.85 15.72 42.13
N LEU A 449 -12.68 15.71 40.81
CA LEU A 449 -11.75 16.60 40.11
C LEU A 449 -12.04 18.08 40.42
N ASN A 450 -13.31 18.50 40.40
CA ASN A 450 -13.66 19.88 40.72
C ASN A 450 -13.35 20.29 42.17
N VAL A 451 -13.38 19.35 43.12
CA VAL A 451 -12.93 19.63 44.50
C VAL A 451 -11.42 19.87 44.54
N GLU A 452 -10.64 19.06 43.81
CA GLU A 452 -9.19 19.21 43.69
C GLU A 452 -8.83 20.54 43.01
N ARG A 453 -9.50 20.87 41.90
CA ARG A 453 -9.33 22.13 41.16
C ARG A 453 -9.68 23.34 42.02
N ALA A 454 -10.79 23.28 42.76
CA ALA A 454 -11.18 24.35 43.67
C ALA A 454 -10.14 24.60 44.78
N ALA A 455 -9.51 23.53 45.30
CA ALA A 455 -8.42 23.66 46.28
C ALA A 455 -7.17 24.35 45.71
N GLN A 456 -6.99 24.30 44.38
CA GLN A 456 -5.91 24.97 43.65
C GLN A 456 -6.32 26.35 43.11
N GLY A 457 -7.53 26.83 43.41
CA GLY A 457 -8.04 28.12 42.90
C GLY A 457 -8.40 28.09 41.41
N GLN A 458 -8.55 26.91 40.81
CA GLN A 458 -8.90 26.73 39.41
C GLN A 458 -10.42 26.65 39.21
N PRO A 459 -10.94 27.03 38.02
CA PRO A 459 -12.36 26.93 37.71
C PRO A 459 -12.82 25.46 37.63
N SER A 460 -14.07 25.23 38.04
CA SER A 460 -14.75 23.94 37.91
C SER A 460 -15.10 23.65 36.45
N ILE A 461 -15.02 22.39 36.07
CA ILE A 461 -15.42 21.87 34.77
C ILE A 461 -16.82 21.25 34.91
N GLU A 462 -17.76 21.66 34.07
CA GLU A 462 -19.06 21.02 33.96
C GLU A 462 -19.26 20.46 32.57
N VAL A 463 -19.87 19.27 32.45
CA VAL A 463 -20.09 18.62 31.17
C VAL A 463 -21.57 18.33 30.96
N GLY A 464 -22.01 18.37 29.71
CA GLY A 464 -23.28 17.78 29.30
C GLY A 464 -23.01 16.52 28.50
N VAL A 465 -23.88 15.52 28.64
CA VAL A 465 -23.70 14.19 28.03
C VAL A 465 -24.91 13.84 27.17
N GLY A 466 -24.66 13.33 25.96
CA GLY A 466 -25.66 12.79 25.05
C GLY A 466 -25.38 11.33 24.71
N ILE A 467 -26.38 10.46 24.84
CA ILE A 467 -26.24 9.02 24.54
C ILE A 467 -27.37 8.57 23.60
N ASN A 468 -27.01 7.84 22.55
CA ASN A 468 -27.99 7.29 21.62
C ASN A 468 -27.61 5.87 21.18
N THR A 469 -28.61 5.00 21.04
CA THR A 469 -28.45 3.61 20.59
C THR A 469 -29.19 3.41 19.29
N GLY A 470 -28.53 2.78 18.31
CA GLY A 470 -29.14 2.43 17.03
C GLY A 470 -28.13 1.90 16.03
N GLU A 471 -28.59 1.66 14.79
CA GLU A 471 -27.72 1.22 13.72
C GLU A 471 -26.75 2.33 13.29
N VAL A 472 -25.50 1.93 13.08
CA VAL A 472 -24.39 2.73 12.58
C VAL A 472 -23.61 1.92 11.54
N VAL A 473 -22.87 2.60 10.67
CA VAL A 473 -21.87 1.97 9.81
C VAL A 473 -20.52 2.13 10.49
N ALA A 474 -19.94 1.02 10.97
CA ALA A 474 -18.67 0.98 11.69
C ALA A 474 -17.56 0.45 10.78
N GLY A 475 -16.44 1.16 10.65
CA GLY A 475 -15.31 0.67 9.87
C GLY A 475 -14.20 1.68 9.69
N TYR A 476 -13.18 1.29 8.91
CA TYR A 476 -12.13 2.22 8.52
C TYR A 476 -12.64 3.19 7.45
N LEU A 477 -12.72 4.47 7.82
CA LEU A 477 -13.06 5.58 6.93
C LEU A 477 -11.84 6.49 6.73
N GLY A 478 -11.75 7.10 5.55
CA GLY A 478 -10.69 8.04 5.20
C GLY A 478 -9.94 7.67 3.94
N SER A 479 -8.72 8.19 3.80
CA SER A 479 -7.86 7.98 2.62
C SER A 479 -6.77 6.95 2.92
N SER A 480 -6.08 6.48 1.88
CA SER A 480 -4.92 5.58 2.04
C SER A 480 -3.80 6.14 2.93
N LYS A 481 -3.78 7.45 3.18
CA LYS A 481 -2.80 8.14 4.05
C LYS A 481 -3.33 8.44 5.45
N ALA A 482 -4.64 8.44 5.64
CA ALA A 482 -5.31 8.79 6.90
C ALA A 482 -6.58 7.95 6.99
N LEU A 483 -6.43 6.76 7.58
CA LEU A 483 -7.49 5.78 7.77
C LEU A 483 -7.80 5.76 9.27
N GLU A 484 -9.03 6.04 9.65
CA GLU A 484 -9.51 6.02 11.04
C GLU A 484 -10.65 5.02 11.16
N TYR A 485 -10.60 4.18 12.20
CA TYR A 485 -11.76 3.38 12.55
C TYR A 485 -12.78 4.29 13.24
N THR A 486 -13.99 4.37 12.71
CA THR A 486 -15.04 5.19 13.30
C THR A 486 -16.43 4.70 12.90
N VAL A 487 -17.47 5.30 13.48
CA VAL A 487 -18.87 5.04 13.15
C VAL A 487 -19.50 6.26 12.49
N ILE A 488 -20.37 6.01 11.50
CA ILE A 488 -21.19 7.05 10.88
C ILE A 488 -22.66 6.64 10.86
N GLY A 489 -23.54 7.62 10.84
CA GLY A 489 -24.97 7.39 10.71
C GLY A 489 -25.81 8.42 11.44
N ASP A 490 -27.12 8.31 11.25
CA ASP A 490 -28.10 9.16 11.93
C ASP A 490 -28.06 9.00 13.45
N THR A 491 -27.76 7.79 13.93
CA THR A 491 -27.58 7.47 15.36
C THR A 491 -26.48 8.35 15.98
N VAL A 492 -25.34 8.48 15.29
CA VAL A 492 -24.18 9.28 15.72
C VAL A 492 -24.57 10.76 15.80
N ASN A 493 -25.15 11.29 14.72
CA ASN A 493 -25.58 12.69 14.64
C ASN A 493 -26.61 13.04 15.73
N THR A 494 -27.53 12.12 16.02
CA THR A 494 -28.55 12.31 17.05
C THR A 494 -27.95 12.32 18.45
N GLY A 495 -26.96 11.48 18.74
CA GLY A 495 -26.21 11.49 20.00
C GLY A 495 -25.49 12.81 20.26
N ALA A 496 -24.74 13.31 19.27
CA ALA A 496 -24.04 14.59 19.35
C ALA A 496 -25.02 15.76 19.62
N ARG A 497 -26.20 15.71 19.00
CA ARG A 497 -27.25 16.72 19.22
C ARG A 497 -27.86 16.67 20.62
N PHE A 498 -27.99 15.49 21.23
CA PHE A 498 -28.41 15.41 22.63
C PHE A 498 -27.35 16.00 23.55
N CYS A 499 -26.07 15.78 23.24
CA CYS A 499 -24.99 16.41 23.99
C CYS A 499 -25.08 17.94 23.91
N SER A 500 -25.32 18.51 22.72
CA SER A 500 -25.35 19.97 22.56
C SER A 500 -26.50 20.66 23.32
N VAL A 501 -27.64 19.99 23.52
CA VAL A 501 -28.78 20.53 24.29
C VAL A 501 -28.77 20.16 25.77
N ALA A 502 -27.87 19.26 26.20
CA ALA A 502 -27.73 18.88 27.60
C ALA A 502 -27.22 20.06 28.43
N LYS A 503 -27.87 20.31 29.57
CA LYS A 503 -27.38 21.29 30.56
C LYS A 503 -26.15 20.74 31.30
N ALA A 504 -25.47 21.62 32.03
CA ALA A 504 -24.39 21.23 32.92
C ALA A 504 -24.80 20.09 33.87
N GLY A 505 -24.00 19.02 33.89
CA GLY A 505 -24.21 17.82 34.68
C GLY A 505 -25.40 16.96 34.23
N GLN A 506 -26.05 17.30 33.11
CA GLN A 506 -27.21 16.57 32.59
C GLN A 506 -26.77 15.46 31.63
N ILE A 507 -27.41 14.29 31.76
CA ILE A 507 -27.20 13.14 30.89
C ILE A 507 -28.49 12.90 30.13
N LEU A 508 -28.46 13.10 28.82
CA LEU A 508 -29.62 12.94 27.94
C LEU A 508 -29.50 11.67 27.12
N ILE A 509 -30.59 10.91 27.04
CA ILE A 509 -30.66 9.67 26.27
C ILE A 509 -31.87 9.66 25.34
N SER A 510 -31.76 8.99 24.19
CA SER A 510 -32.90 8.71 23.31
C SER A 510 -33.92 7.78 23.96
N GLU A 511 -35.13 7.76 23.37
CA GLU A 511 -36.11 6.69 23.58
C GLU A 511 -35.52 5.28 23.39
N THR A 512 -34.75 5.06 22.33
CA THR A 512 -34.17 3.73 22.03
C THR A 512 -33.21 3.27 23.13
N THR A 513 -32.36 4.16 23.62
CA THR A 513 -31.49 3.89 24.77
C THR A 513 -32.33 3.69 26.04
N TYR A 514 -33.30 4.57 26.31
CA TYR A 514 -34.15 4.49 27.51
C TYR A 514 -34.86 3.15 27.63
N GLN A 515 -35.48 2.65 26.56
CA GLN A 515 -36.19 1.36 26.60
C GLN A 515 -35.29 0.19 27.02
N ARG A 516 -34.01 0.26 26.66
CA ARG A 516 -33.01 -0.77 27.01
C ARG A 516 -32.47 -0.63 28.41
N VAL A 517 -32.46 0.57 28.98
CA VAL A 517 -31.78 0.84 30.25
C VAL A 517 -32.73 1.15 31.42
N ARG A 518 -34.03 1.35 31.17
CA ARG A 518 -35.05 1.72 32.17
C ARG A 518 -35.18 0.75 33.35
N HIS A 519 -34.72 -0.49 33.19
CA HIS A 519 -34.72 -1.50 34.24
C HIS A 519 -33.54 -1.36 35.21
N VAL A 520 -32.49 -0.63 34.81
CA VAL A 520 -31.27 -0.38 35.62
C VAL A 520 -31.21 1.06 36.11
N PHE A 521 -31.67 2.02 35.30
CA PHE A 521 -31.57 3.45 35.61
C PHE A 521 -32.92 4.15 35.59
N ARG A 522 -33.08 5.07 36.54
CA ARG A 522 -34.20 6.02 36.59
C ARG A 522 -33.92 7.16 35.63
N ALA A 523 -34.89 7.48 34.78
CA ALA A 523 -34.85 8.63 33.91
C ALA A 523 -36.22 9.33 33.88
N GLU A 524 -36.22 10.64 33.66
CA GLU A 524 -37.42 11.44 33.49
C GLU A 524 -37.61 11.85 32.04
N PRO A 525 -38.82 11.78 31.47
CA PRO A 525 -39.09 12.29 30.13
C PRO A 525 -39.03 13.82 30.12
N LEU A 526 -38.39 14.38 29.10
CA LEU A 526 -38.38 15.83 28.85
C LEU A 526 -39.34 16.18 27.71
N PRO A 527 -39.81 17.45 27.64
CA PRO A 527 -40.56 17.93 26.49
C PRO A 527 -39.80 17.64 25.19
N PRO A 528 -40.47 17.15 24.12
CA PRO A 528 -39.79 16.82 22.89
C PRO A 528 -38.98 18.00 22.35
N ALA A 529 -37.67 17.81 22.18
CA ALA A 529 -36.81 18.88 21.71
C ALA A 529 -36.87 18.94 20.18
N HIS A 530 -37.04 20.15 19.64
CA HIS A 530 -36.84 20.40 18.22
C HIS A 530 -35.34 20.50 17.96
N VAL A 531 -34.81 19.48 17.32
CA VAL A 531 -33.39 19.40 17.02
C VAL A 531 -33.16 19.81 15.56
N LYS A 532 -32.21 20.71 15.32
CA LYS A 532 -31.91 21.23 13.98
C LYS A 532 -31.66 20.08 13.00
N GLY A 533 -32.43 20.02 11.91
CA GLY A 533 -32.31 19.00 10.87
C GLY A 533 -33.11 17.70 11.11
N LYS A 534 -34.03 17.66 12.08
CA LYS A 534 -35.08 16.63 12.16
C LYS A 534 -36.44 17.26 11.94
N SER A 535 -37.29 16.58 11.16
CA SER A 535 -38.66 17.00 10.88
C SER A 535 -39.62 16.73 12.05
N LEU A 536 -39.34 15.72 12.86
CA LEU A 536 -40.15 15.32 14.02
C LEU A 536 -39.40 15.63 15.33
N PRO A 537 -40.10 16.12 16.36
CA PRO A 537 -39.54 16.27 17.70
C PRO A 537 -39.09 14.91 18.24
N LEU A 538 -37.91 14.86 18.86
CA LEU A 538 -37.39 13.63 19.45
C LEU A 538 -37.80 13.54 20.93
N CYS A 539 -38.22 12.34 21.36
CA CYS A 539 -38.38 12.02 22.77
C CYS A 539 -37.01 11.87 23.43
N ILE A 540 -36.79 12.64 24.49
CA ILE A 540 -35.51 12.71 25.22
C ILE A 540 -35.79 12.43 26.69
N TYR A 541 -34.88 11.70 27.32
CA TYR A 541 -34.94 11.39 28.75
C TYR A 541 -33.70 11.91 29.46
N SER A 542 -33.87 12.44 30.66
CA SER A 542 -32.79 12.87 31.55
C SER A 542 -32.52 11.78 32.59
N VAL A 543 -31.30 11.24 32.62
CA VAL A 543 -30.93 10.17 33.55
C VAL A 543 -30.68 10.76 34.94
N LEU A 544 -31.35 10.20 35.95
CA LEU A 544 -31.28 10.65 37.34
C LEU A 544 -30.27 9.84 38.16
N GLY A 545 -30.15 8.53 37.86
CA GLY A 545 -29.28 7.61 38.59
C GLY A 545 -29.78 6.16 38.51
N PRO A 546 -29.17 5.22 39.26
CA PRO A 546 -29.62 3.84 39.31
C PRO A 546 -31.01 3.69 39.97
N VAL A 547 -31.74 2.62 39.65
CA VAL A 547 -32.99 2.24 40.32
C VAL A 547 -32.69 1.74 41.75
N GLU A 548 -33.51 2.14 42.74
CA GLU A 548 -33.36 1.68 44.12
C GLU A 548 -33.48 0.15 44.20
N GLY A 549 -32.48 -0.53 44.76
CA GLY A 549 -32.41 -2.00 44.87
C GLY A 549 -31.77 -2.72 43.68
N GLY A 550 -31.49 -2.03 42.58
CA GLY A 550 -30.62 -2.55 41.52
C GLY A 550 -29.17 -2.42 41.96
N THR A 551 -28.50 -3.54 42.24
CA THR A 551 -27.04 -3.59 42.33
C THR A 551 -26.45 -3.27 40.96
N ALA A 552 -26.41 -1.99 40.60
CA ALA A 552 -25.30 -1.52 39.80
C ALA A 552 -24.12 -1.59 40.75
N ASP A 553 -23.27 -2.60 40.59
CA ASP A 553 -22.01 -2.73 41.32
C ASP A 553 -21.26 -1.41 41.19
N LEU A 554 -21.38 -0.59 42.23
CA LEU A 554 -20.74 0.70 42.40
C LEU A 554 -19.70 0.62 43.52
N ALA A 555 -19.33 -0.61 43.91
CA ALA A 555 -18.35 -0.90 44.94
C ALA A 555 -17.06 -1.45 44.30
N SER A 556 -16.21 -0.54 43.84
CA SER A 556 -14.77 -0.78 43.75
C SER A 556 -14.03 0.40 44.41
N GLU A 557 -14.36 0.67 45.67
CA GLU A 557 -13.54 1.49 46.57
C GLU A 557 -13.37 0.74 47.89
N GLY A 558 -12.12 0.43 48.25
CA GLY A 558 -11.73 0.17 49.64
C GLY A 558 -11.40 -1.27 50.03
N ARG A 559 -10.27 -1.80 49.57
CA ARG A 559 -9.39 -2.65 50.41
C ARG A 559 -7.94 -2.23 50.23
N THR A 560 -7.56 -1.21 50.98
CA THR A 560 -6.21 -1.10 51.54
C THR A 560 -6.12 -2.08 52.70
N ASP A 561 -5.20 -3.04 52.58
CA ASP A 561 -4.40 -3.55 53.70
C ASP A 561 -2.93 -3.35 53.32
#